data_AF-A0AAW1CN37-F1
#
_entry.id   AF-A0AAW1CN37-F1
#
_cell.length_a   1.000
_cell.length_b   1.000
_cell.length_c   1.000
_cell.angle_alpha   90.00
_cell.angle_beta   90.00
_cell.angle_gamma   90.00
#
_symmetry.space_group_name_H-M   'P 1'
#
loop_
_entity.id
_entity.type
_entity.pdbx_description
1 polymer ?
#
loop_
_entity_poly.entity_id
_entity_poly.type
_entity_poly.pdbx_seq_one_letter_code
_entity_poly.pdbx_strand_id
1 'polypeptide(L)'
;MLVGLLHMESYLCFFRKQQHLDINDIDAELCLNYLRELRNKCAENGSIAQTDIIANPKLLEYCFDIFDKLHNYNCSDIQIKCLRVGIQFIGNLLVDNPLNKAIIFVNYYPTIRKWIFNKDKVVANYTEMVLYNLLIDIEDVRDAICNDEHLLEKIVVDAEEEMEFGMLLLEKLTGHSFPLLYNKLSDKYRINLLKFFRKCLLEESITISVGCIEYIKELFKQAFEQLLDQTQCNSIEQTDNITDRVHIEILNTISRITYTSNYKSVLDSDMDFVSFILDKLLIIQQRGCDRTNIFSRHSDFHEIGTSQLPYHPVYGVKTILVQIVGNLCYRNKFFW
;
A
#
# COMPACT_ATOMS: atom_id res chain seq x y z
N MET A 1 -28.08 0.49 33.42
CA MET A 1 -27.98 1.92 33.04
C MET A 1 -27.19 2.73 34.06
N LEU A 2 -27.59 2.79 35.34
CA LEU A 2 -26.88 3.56 36.39
C LEU A 2 -25.41 3.16 36.63
N VAL A 3 -25.08 1.86 36.63
CA VAL A 3 -23.69 1.38 36.83
C VAL A 3 -22.77 1.71 35.64
N GLY A 4 -23.31 1.78 34.41
CA GLY A 4 -22.55 2.13 33.21
C GLY A 4 -22.15 3.61 33.17
N LEU A 5 -23.04 4.50 33.60
CA LEU A 5 -22.80 5.95 33.69
C LEU A 5 -21.70 6.30 34.69
N LEU A 6 -21.70 5.65 35.87
CA LEU A 6 -20.69 5.85 36.92
C LEU A 6 -19.26 5.51 36.47
N HIS A 7 -19.08 4.54 35.57
CA HIS A 7 -17.76 4.19 35.04
C HIS A 7 -17.26 5.16 33.96
N MET A 8 -18.16 5.75 33.16
CA MET A 8 -17.75 6.74 32.15
C MET A 8 -17.26 8.03 32.79
N GLU A 9 -17.90 8.48 33.89
CA GLU A 9 -17.45 9.64 34.65
C GLU A 9 -16.04 9.45 35.26
N SER A 10 -15.71 8.23 35.73
CA SER A 10 -14.36 7.96 36.23
C SER A 10 -13.30 8.05 35.15
N TYR A 11 -13.56 7.52 33.94
CA TYR A 11 -12.63 7.66 32.83
C TYR A 11 -12.47 9.14 32.45
N LEU A 12 -13.59 9.86 32.29
CA LEU A 12 -13.56 11.28 31.93
C LEU A 12 -12.77 12.11 32.93
N CYS A 13 -13.00 11.92 34.23
CA CYS A 13 -12.29 12.64 35.30
C CYS A 13 -10.79 12.31 35.29
N PHE A 14 -10.42 11.05 35.08
CA PHE A 14 -9.04 10.64 35.00
C PHE A 14 -8.33 11.24 33.79
N PHE A 15 -8.83 11.00 32.57
CA PHE A 15 -8.17 11.48 31.35
C PHE A 15 -8.10 13.01 31.30
N ARG A 16 -9.12 13.71 31.82
CA ARG A 16 -9.10 15.18 31.98
C ARG A 16 -7.94 15.66 32.85
N LYS A 17 -7.58 14.93 33.90
CA LYS A 17 -6.43 15.29 34.74
C LYS A 17 -5.13 15.02 34.01
N GLN A 18 -5.01 13.84 33.40
CA GLN A 18 -3.78 13.41 32.72
C GLN A 18 -3.43 14.30 31.52
N GLN A 19 -4.40 14.78 30.75
CA GLN A 19 -4.13 15.59 29.56
C GLN A 19 -3.38 16.91 29.85
N HIS A 20 -3.42 17.43 31.07
CA HIS A 20 -2.73 18.67 31.42
C HIS A 20 -1.34 18.44 32.01
N LEU A 21 -0.99 17.19 32.31
CA LEU A 21 0.30 16.83 32.86
C LEU A 21 1.38 16.80 31.78
N ASP A 22 2.62 17.05 32.19
CA ASP A 22 3.79 16.73 31.39
C ASP A 22 3.93 15.22 31.25
N ILE A 23 4.60 14.77 30.19
CA ILE A 23 4.62 13.34 29.84
C ILE A 23 5.17 12.46 30.96
N ASN A 24 6.15 12.96 31.73
CA ASN A 24 6.77 12.23 32.83
C ASN A 24 5.86 12.10 34.06
N ASP A 25 4.83 12.93 34.16
CA ASP A 25 3.90 12.96 35.29
C ASP A 25 2.60 12.20 35.00
N ILE A 26 2.42 11.73 33.76
CA ILE A 26 1.28 10.88 33.40
C ILE A 26 1.36 9.57 34.18
N ASP A 27 0.26 9.22 34.87
CA ASP A 27 0.09 7.91 35.49
C ASP A 27 -0.12 6.85 34.40
N ALA A 28 0.99 6.37 33.83
CA ALA A 28 0.98 5.45 32.70
C ALA A 28 0.40 4.08 33.06
N GLU A 29 0.55 3.61 34.30
CA GLU A 29 -0.02 2.32 34.72
C GLU A 29 -1.54 2.38 34.76
N LEU A 30 -2.10 3.42 35.42
CA LEU A 30 -3.54 3.58 35.49
C LEU A 30 -4.14 3.92 34.11
N CYS A 31 -3.44 4.74 33.32
CA CYS A 31 -3.82 5.04 31.94
C CYS A 31 -3.92 3.76 31.10
N LEU A 32 -2.90 2.89 31.16
CA LEU A 32 -2.91 1.62 30.46
C LEU A 32 -4.11 0.74 30.86
N ASN A 33 -4.42 0.67 32.16
CA ASN A 33 -5.54 -0.14 32.65
C ASN A 33 -6.88 0.39 32.14
N TYR A 34 -7.12 1.70 32.21
CA TYR A 34 -8.36 2.29 31.70
C TYR A 34 -8.50 2.15 30.18
N LEU A 35 -7.40 2.28 29.44
CA LEU A 35 -7.42 2.05 27.98
C LEU A 35 -7.73 0.59 27.64
N ARG A 36 -7.19 -0.38 28.41
CA ARG A 36 -7.54 -1.80 28.24
C ARG A 36 -9.01 -2.06 28.50
N GLU A 37 -9.56 -1.47 29.56
CA GLU A 37 -10.98 -1.59 29.88
C GLU A 37 -11.86 -1.01 28.78
N LEU A 38 -11.55 0.20 28.28
CA LEU A 38 -12.28 0.84 27.19
C LEU A 38 -12.21 0.01 25.89
N ARG A 39 -11.01 -0.48 25.53
CA ARG A 39 -10.80 -1.38 24.38
C ARG A 39 -11.63 -2.66 24.50
N ASN A 40 -11.60 -3.30 25.67
CA ASN A 40 -12.31 -4.55 25.91
C ASN A 40 -13.82 -4.34 25.93
N LYS A 41 -14.32 -3.22 26.50
CA LYS A 41 -15.74 -2.85 26.44
C LYS A 41 -16.25 -2.73 25.01
N CYS A 42 -15.46 -2.13 24.11
CA CYS A 42 -15.82 -2.05 22.69
C CYS A 42 -15.88 -3.43 22.02
N ALA A 43 -15.03 -4.38 22.42
CA ALA A 43 -15.02 -5.74 21.88
C ALA A 43 -16.13 -6.63 22.45
N GLU A 44 -16.38 -6.56 23.77
CA GLU A 44 -17.32 -7.45 24.47
C GLU A 44 -18.78 -7.00 24.32
N ASN A 45 -19.03 -5.69 24.39
CA ASN A 45 -20.38 -5.12 24.35
C ASN A 45 -20.73 -4.48 23.00
N GLY A 46 -19.80 -4.53 22.04
CA GLY A 46 -19.99 -4.08 20.66
C GLY A 46 -20.58 -2.67 20.54
N SER A 47 -21.59 -2.56 19.66
CA SER A 47 -22.22 -1.29 19.26
C SER A 47 -22.74 -0.43 20.43
N ILE A 48 -23.22 -1.03 21.52
CA ILE A 48 -23.75 -0.26 22.66
C ILE A 48 -22.62 0.53 23.35
N ALA A 49 -21.53 -0.15 23.73
CA ALA A 49 -20.40 0.52 24.38
C ALA A 49 -19.71 1.52 23.45
N GLN A 50 -19.57 1.17 22.16
CA GLN A 50 -19.04 2.07 21.15
C GLN A 50 -19.88 3.36 21.04
N THR A 51 -21.20 3.25 21.09
CA THR A 51 -22.14 4.39 21.02
C THR A 51 -22.11 5.22 22.30
N ASP A 52 -22.03 4.59 23.47
CA ASP A 52 -21.91 5.31 24.74
C ASP A 52 -20.59 6.11 24.79
N ILE A 53 -19.50 5.54 24.28
CA ILE A 53 -18.19 6.18 24.24
C ILE A 53 -18.18 7.36 23.26
N ILE A 54 -18.67 7.18 22.02
CA ILE A 54 -18.68 8.27 21.02
C ILE A 54 -19.58 9.43 21.46
N ALA A 55 -20.64 9.15 22.24
CA ALA A 55 -21.53 10.17 22.80
C ALA A 55 -20.84 11.06 23.86
N ASN A 56 -19.62 10.72 24.28
CA ASN A 56 -18.78 11.50 25.19
C ASN A 56 -17.57 12.10 24.44
N PRO A 57 -17.75 13.13 23.60
CA PRO A 57 -16.69 13.67 22.75
C PRO A 57 -15.49 14.20 23.56
N LYS A 58 -15.71 14.71 24.78
CA LYS A 58 -14.64 15.13 25.68
C LYS A 58 -13.73 14.00 26.14
N LEU A 59 -14.25 12.79 26.31
CA LEU A 59 -13.41 11.65 26.64
C LEU A 59 -12.43 11.36 25.49
N LEU A 60 -12.93 11.38 24.25
CA LEU A 60 -12.10 11.16 23.08
C LEU A 60 -11.09 12.28 22.89
N GLU A 61 -11.49 13.54 23.02
CA GLU A 61 -10.58 14.70 23.01
C GLU A 61 -9.40 14.49 23.96
N TYR A 62 -9.68 14.16 25.23
CA TYR A 62 -8.62 13.95 26.23
C TYR A 62 -7.73 12.75 25.90
N CYS A 63 -8.31 11.66 25.40
CA CYS A 63 -7.54 10.49 24.96
C CYS A 63 -6.62 10.85 23.78
N PHE A 64 -7.13 11.53 22.76
CA PHE A 64 -6.35 11.95 21.59
C PHE A 64 -5.22 12.90 21.96
N ASP A 65 -5.46 13.86 22.87
CA ASP A 65 -4.41 14.76 23.37
C ASP A 65 -3.29 14.00 24.08
N ILE A 66 -3.65 13.01 24.90
CA ILE A 66 -2.67 12.16 25.58
C ILE A 66 -1.92 11.29 24.57
N PHE A 67 -2.59 10.69 23.59
CA PHE A 67 -1.95 9.86 22.58
C PHE A 67 -1.00 10.68 21.70
N ASP A 68 -1.38 11.92 21.35
CA ASP A 68 -0.49 12.79 20.58
C ASP A 68 0.76 13.18 21.38
N LYS A 69 0.63 13.44 22.69
CA LYS A 69 1.78 13.58 23.59
C LYS A 69 2.65 12.32 23.59
N LEU A 70 2.07 11.14 23.79
CA LEU A 70 2.83 9.88 23.81
C LEU A 70 3.52 9.61 22.45
N HIS A 71 2.94 10.07 21.35
CA HIS A 71 3.55 9.95 20.03
C HIS A 71 4.75 10.90 19.83
N ASN A 72 4.67 12.13 20.33
CA ASN A 72 5.64 13.19 20.04
C ASN A 72 6.92 13.15 20.88
N TYR A 73 6.89 12.49 22.03
CA TYR A 73 7.98 12.51 23.01
C TYR A 73 8.65 11.14 23.13
N ASN A 74 9.88 11.15 23.63
CA ASN A 74 10.58 9.92 23.98
C ASN A 74 9.91 9.28 25.20
N CYS A 75 9.15 8.23 24.95
CA CYS A 75 8.39 7.51 25.95
C CYS A 75 9.17 6.35 26.56
N SER A 76 8.88 6.04 27.82
CA SER A 76 9.19 4.76 28.45
C SER A 76 8.37 3.62 27.84
N ASP A 77 8.76 2.37 28.10
CA ASP A 77 8.07 1.18 27.61
C ASP A 77 6.58 1.14 28.02
N ILE A 78 6.26 1.59 29.24
CA ILE A 78 4.87 1.60 29.73
C ILE A 78 4.04 2.66 29.00
N GLN A 79 4.62 3.82 28.71
CA GLN A 79 3.99 4.90 27.94
C GLN A 79 3.75 4.49 26.48
N ILE A 80 4.71 3.82 25.84
CA ILE A 80 4.50 3.24 24.50
C ILE A 80 3.40 2.17 24.53
N LYS A 81 3.34 1.32 25.57
CA LYS A 81 2.23 0.37 25.73
C LYS A 81 0.88 1.08 25.89
N CYS A 82 0.82 2.21 26.58
CA CYS A 82 -0.39 3.04 26.65
C CYS A 82 -0.82 3.47 25.24
N LEU A 83 0.11 4.01 24.44
CA LEU A 83 -0.19 4.45 23.08
C LEU A 83 -0.69 3.29 22.20
N ARG A 84 -0.01 2.13 22.24
CA ARG A 84 -0.42 0.92 21.49
C ARG A 84 -1.85 0.51 21.86
N VAL A 85 -2.16 0.38 23.15
CA VAL A 85 -3.51 -0.02 23.60
C VAL A 85 -4.54 1.06 23.32
N GLY A 86 -4.17 2.34 23.44
CA GLY A 86 -5.02 3.47 23.10
C GLY A 86 -5.44 3.47 21.63
N ILE A 87 -4.52 3.22 20.72
CA ILE A 87 -4.84 3.11 19.29
C ILE A 87 -5.67 1.86 19.00
N GLN A 88 -5.41 0.73 19.67
CA GLN A 88 -6.29 -0.44 19.57
C GLN A 88 -7.71 -0.15 20.08
N PHE A 89 -7.84 0.63 21.14
CA PHE A 89 -9.14 1.10 21.61
C PHE A 89 -9.87 1.89 20.52
N ILE A 90 -9.18 2.84 19.85
CA ILE A 90 -9.76 3.55 18.70
C ILE A 90 -10.15 2.57 17.60
N GLY A 91 -9.30 1.60 17.25
CA GLY A 91 -9.63 0.56 16.27
C GLY A 91 -10.92 -0.18 16.58
N ASN A 92 -11.06 -0.67 17.82
CA ASN A 92 -12.26 -1.37 18.29
C ASN A 92 -13.50 -0.45 18.36
N LEU A 93 -13.31 0.85 18.58
CA LEU A 93 -14.38 1.84 18.57
C LEU A 93 -15.02 1.98 17.17
N LEU A 94 -14.26 1.67 16.12
CA LEU A 94 -14.68 1.82 14.72
C LEU A 94 -15.31 0.57 14.11
N VAL A 95 -15.03 -0.62 14.65
CA VAL A 95 -15.50 -1.89 14.06
C VAL A 95 -17.02 -1.90 13.93
N ASP A 96 -17.49 -2.12 12.70
CA ASP A 96 -18.91 -2.17 12.30
C ASP A 96 -19.77 -0.98 12.78
N ASN A 97 -19.15 0.20 12.90
CA ASN A 97 -19.83 1.40 13.39
C ASN A 97 -19.59 2.63 12.50
N PRO A 98 -20.41 2.82 11.43
CA PRO A 98 -20.23 3.92 10.47
C PRO A 98 -20.32 5.32 11.10
N LEU A 99 -21.16 5.51 12.13
CA LEU A 99 -21.28 6.78 12.83
C LEU A 99 -19.96 7.15 13.52
N ASN A 100 -19.36 6.19 14.24
CA ASN A 100 -18.07 6.38 14.88
C ASN A 100 -16.97 6.66 13.86
N LYS A 101 -16.96 5.92 12.74
CA LYS A 101 -16.01 6.16 11.64
C LYS A 101 -16.09 7.58 11.12
N ALA A 102 -17.29 8.08 10.85
CA ALA A 102 -17.50 9.45 10.38
C ALA A 102 -17.02 10.49 11.40
N ILE A 103 -17.38 10.35 12.68
CA ILE A 103 -16.97 11.27 13.75
C ILE A 103 -15.45 11.27 13.92
N ILE A 104 -14.82 10.10 13.94
CA ILE A 104 -13.37 9.98 14.10
C ILE A 104 -12.63 10.55 12.90
N PHE A 105 -13.09 10.27 11.68
CA PHE A 105 -12.48 10.81 10.46
C PHE A 105 -12.53 12.33 10.45
N VAL A 106 -13.71 12.92 10.65
CA VAL A 106 -13.91 14.38 10.59
C VAL A 106 -13.06 15.13 11.63
N ASN A 107 -12.94 14.59 12.84
CA ASN A 107 -12.32 15.33 13.95
C ASN A 107 -10.84 15.00 14.16
N TYR A 108 -10.39 13.79 13.80
CA TYR A 108 -9.08 13.29 14.24
C TYR A 108 -8.21 12.69 13.13
N TYR A 109 -8.65 12.70 11.86
CA TYR A 109 -7.81 12.19 10.76
C TYR A 109 -6.41 12.81 10.71
N PRO A 110 -6.20 14.13 10.87
CA PRO A 110 -4.85 14.71 10.85
C PRO A 110 -3.92 14.12 11.92
N THR A 111 -4.46 13.86 13.11
CA THR A 111 -3.73 13.28 14.24
C THR A 111 -3.41 11.80 13.97
N ILE A 112 -4.39 11.02 13.47
CA ILE A 112 -4.19 9.61 13.10
C ILE A 112 -3.14 9.49 11.99
N ARG A 113 -3.23 10.33 10.96
CA ARG A 113 -2.29 10.40 9.83
C ARG A 113 -0.86 10.66 10.29
N LYS A 114 -0.67 11.42 11.36
CA LYS A 114 0.65 11.65 11.96
C LYS A 114 1.18 10.40 12.66
N TRP A 115 0.32 9.65 13.36
CA TRP A 115 0.72 8.51 14.16
C TRP A 115 1.34 7.34 13.39
N ILE A 116 1.02 7.20 12.11
CA ILE A 116 1.60 6.16 11.24
C ILE A 116 3.13 6.28 11.11
N PHE A 117 3.68 7.48 11.27
CA PHE A 117 5.12 7.74 11.20
C PHE A 117 5.84 7.49 12.52
N ASN A 118 5.21 6.80 13.47
CA ASN A 118 5.86 6.47 14.74
C ASN A 118 7.01 5.47 14.52
N LYS A 119 8.09 5.63 15.30
CA LYS A 119 9.26 4.74 15.25
C LYS A 119 8.93 3.32 15.72
N ASP A 120 7.95 3.19 16.60
CA ASP A 120 7.46 1.90 17.08
C ASP A 120 6.56 1.26 16.01
N LYS A 121 7.04 0.19 15.38
CA LYS A 121 6.31 -0.49 14.30
C LYS A 121 4.94 -1.03 14.74
N VAL A 122 4.77 -1.37 16.01
CA VAL A 122 3.48 -1.84 16.53
C VAL A 122 2.48 -0.68 16.60
N VAL A 123 2.92 0.51 17.03
CA VAL A 123 2.11 1.74 16.96
C VAL A 123 1.73 2.07 15.52
N ALA A 124 2.68 2.02 14.59
CA ALA A 124 2.41 2.27 13.17
C ALA A 124 1.36 1.27 12.61
N ASN A 125 1.56 -0.04 12.82
CA ASN A 125 0.65 -1.09 12.35
C ASN A 125 -0.76 -0.96 12.96
N TYR A 126 -0.88 -0.64 14.26
CA TYR A 126 -2.21 -0.37 14.85
C TYR A 126 -2.83 0.94 14.35
N THR A 127 -2.03 1.92 13.95
CA THR A 127 -2.56 3.13 13.31
C THR A 127 -3.10 2.82 11.92
N GLU A 128 -2.40 1.98 11.15
CA GLU A 128 -2.89 1.47 9.86
C GLU A 128 -4.18 0.67 10.01
N MET A 129 -4.34 -0.13 11.08
CA MET A 129 -5.61 -0.79 11.41
C MET A 129 -6.75 0.23 11.55
N VAL A 130 -6.51 1.37 12.22
CA VAL A 130 -7.50 2.44 12.35
C VAL A 130 -7.85 3.02 10.97
N LEU A 131 -6.85 3.33 10.13
CA LEU A 131 -7.07 3.82 8.77
C LEU A 131 -7.82 2.82 7.89
N TYR A 132 -7.47 1.53 7.99
CA TYR A 132 -8.16 0.45 7.29
C TYR A 132 -9.63 0.38 7.69
N ASN A 133 -9.92 0.40 9.00
CA ASN A 133 -11.30 0.41 9.49
C ASN A 133 -12.09 1.62 8.97
N LEU A 134 -11.48 2.80 8.89
CA LEU A 134 -12.10 3.99 8.31
C LEU A 134 -12.35 3.81 6.80
N LEU A 135 -11.36 3.30 6.05
CA LEU A 135 -11.40 3.11 4.60
C LEU A 135 -12.49 2.12 4.14
N ILE A 136 -12.91 1.18 4.98
CA ILE A 136 -13.95 0.20 4.62
C ILE A 136 -15.27 0.89 4.25
N ASP A 137 -15.68 1.93 5.00
CA ASP A 137 -17.01 2.55 4.87
C ASP A 137 -16.99 4.02 4.44
N ILE A 138 -15.86 4.72 4.61
CA ILE A 138 -15.76 6.15 4.33
C ILE A 138 -14.90 6.36 3.08
N GLU A 139 -15.54 6.63 1.95
CA GLU A 139 -14.86 6.83 0.66
C GLU A 139 -13.88 8.02 0.71
N ASP A 140 -14.22 9.10 1.42
CA ASP A 140 -13.35 10.28 1.59
C ASP A 140 -11.99 9.94 2.22
N VAL A 141 -11.89 8.83 2.97
CA VAL A 141 -10.61 8.36 3.53
C VAL A 141 -9.69 7.89 2.41
N ARG A 142 -10.23 7.26 1.36
CA ARG A 142 -9.46 6.86 0.18
C ARG A 142 -8.87 8.09 -0.48
N ASP A 143 -9.68 9.13 -0.69
CA ASP A 143 -9.21 10.38 -1.31
C ASP A 143 -8.18 11.08 -0.44
N ALA A 144 -8.37 11.11 0.88
CA ALA A 144 -7.41 11.70 1.81
C ALA A 144 -6.06 10.96 1.77
N ILE A 145 -6.08 9.62 1.77
CA ILE A 145 -4.85 8.81 1.67
C ILE A 145 -4.20 8.99 0.30
N CYS A 146 -4.95 8.87 -0.78
CA CYS A 146 -4.41 8.91 -2.14
C CYS A 146 -3.87 10.30 -2.55
N ASN A 147 -4.30 11.37 -1.88
CA ASN A 147 -3.77 12.72 -2.12
C ASN A 147 -2.55 13.06 -1.26
N ASP A 148 -2.16 12.19 -0.32
CA ASP A 148 -1.02 12.37 0.56
C ASP A 148 0.15 11.46 0.15
N GLU A 149 1.09 12.02 -0.60
CA GLU A 149 2.25 11.29 -1.14
C GLU A 149 3.07 10.61 -0.04
N HIS A 150 3.38 11.30 1.05
CA HIS A 150 4.18 10.74 2.14
C HIS A 150 3.47 9.60 2.86
N LEU A 151 2.14 9.69 3.02
CA LEU A 151 1.35 8.63 3.60
C LEU A 151 1.34 7.39 2.69
N LEU A 152 1.17 7.58 1.37
CA LEU A 152 1.23 6.50 0.40
C LEU A 152 2.59 5.79 0.41
N GLU A 153 3.68 6.56 0.40
CA GLU A 153 5.04 6.02 0.46
C GLU A 153 5.24 5.18 1.73
N LYS A 154 4.74 5.65 2.87
CA LYS A 154 4.80 4.93 4.13
C LYS A 154 4.02 3.62 4.10
N ILE A 155 2.79 3.63 3.60
CA ILE A 155 1.95 2.42 3.46
C ILE A 155 2.63 1.39 2.54
N VAL A 156 3.25 1.84 1.46
CA VAL A 156 4.00 0.95 0.54
C VAL A 156 5.22 0.31 1.22
N VAL A 157 5.95 1.08 2.03
CA VAL A 157 7.08 0.54 2.82
C VAL A 157 6.59 -0.46 3.85
N ASP A 158 5.52 -0.15 4.56
CA ASP A 158 4.99 -0.99 5.62
C ASP A 158 4.44 -2.31 5.06
N ALA A 159 3.82 -2.27 3.87
CA ALA A 159 3.43 -3.48 3.14
C ALA A 159 4.64 -4.29 2.65
N GLU A 160 5.73 -3.64 2.22
CA GLU A 160 6.98 -4.32 1.83
C GLU A 160 7.65 -5.00 3.04
N GLU A 161 7.56 -4.39 4.22
CA GLU A 161 8.02 -4.97 5.49
C GLU A 161 7.05 -6.04 6.07
N GLU A 162 6.04 -6.44 5.30
CA GLU A 162 5.02 -7.43 5.67
C GLU A 162 4.22 -7.07 6.95
N MET A 163 4.03 -5.78 7.21
CA MET A 163 3.11 -5.35 8.26
C MET A 163 1.67 -5.68 7.85
N GLU A 164 0.94 -6.40 8.72
CA GLU A 164 -0.41 -6.91 8.45
C GLU A 164 -1.37 -5.82 7.93
N PHE A 165 -1.47 -4.70 8.64
CA PHE A 165 -2.42 -3.65 8.25
C PHE A 165 -1.89 -2.77 7.13
N GLY A 166 -0.57 -2.60 6.99
CA GLY A 166 0.03 -1.98 5.81
C GLY A 166 -0.32 -2.73 4.53
N MET A 167 -0.23 -4.07 4.55
CA MET A 167 -0.67 -4.92 3.44
C MET A 167 -2.17 -4.77 3.18
N LEU A 168 -3.03 -4.96 4.19
CA LEU A 168 -4.50 -4.86 4.01
C LEU A 168 -4.94 -3.50 3.46
N LEU A 169 -4.30 -2.41 3.94
CA LEU A 169 -4.58 -1.07 3.47
C LEU A 169 -4.15 -0.91 2.00
N LEU A 170 -2.95 -1.36 1.65
CA LEU A 170 -2.45 -1.29 0.28
C LEU A 170 -3.28 -2.16 -0.68
N GLU A 171 -3.69 -3.37 -0.28
CA GLU A 171 -4.59 -4.23 -1.08
C GLU A 171 -5.90 -3.51 -1.40
N LYS A 172 -6.52 -2.93 -0.37
CA LYS A 172 -7.80 -2.23 -0.49
C LYS A 172 -7.70 -1.01 -1.42
N LEU A 173 -6.63 -0.23 -1.32
CA LEU A 173 -6.39 0.92 -2.20
C LEU A 173 -6.12 0.48 -3.63
N THR A 174 -5.31 -0.57 -3.80
CA THR A 174 -4.78 -0.98 -5.09
C THR A 174 -5.84 -1.57 -6.03
N GLY A 175 -6.83 -2.30 -5.52
CA GLY A 175 -7.89 -2.89 -6.36
C GLY A 175 -8.70 -1.86 -7.18
N HIS A 176 -8.80 -0.63 -6.68
CA HIS A 176 -9.61 0.43 -7.30
C HIS A 176 -8.82 1.67 -7.72
N SER A 177 -7.71 1.97 -7.05
CA SER A 177 -7.01 3.25 -7.17
C SER A 177 -5.60 3.13 -7.73
N PHE A 178 -5.21 1.96 -8.27
CA PHE A 178 -3.85 1.74 -8.80
C PHE A 178 -3.33 2.89 -9.67
N PRO A 179 -4.08 3.46 -10.64
CA PRO A 179 -3.59 4.58 -11.45
C PRO A 179 -3.24 5.82 -10.63
N LEU A 180 -4.05 6.12 -9.61
CA LEU A 180 -3.83 7.26 -8.73
C LEU A 180 -2.59 7.04 -7.86
N LEU A 181 -2.46 5.85 -7.25
CA LEU A 181 -1.29 5.46 -6.46
C LEU A 181 -0.02 5.55 -7.29
N TYR A 182 -0.02 4.94 -8.47
CA TYR A 182 1.14 4.90 -9.36
C TYR A 182 1.60 6.30 -9.76
N ASN A 183 0.67 7.20 -10.09
CA ASN A 183 1.01 8.56 -10.52
C ASN A 183 1.56 9.44 -9.40
N LYS A 184 1.16 9.19 -8.15
CA LYS A 184 1.63 9.95 -6.98
C LYS A 184 2.98 9.50 -6.46
N LEU A 185 3.30 8.22 -6.59
CA LEU A 185 4.53 7.66 -6.04
C LEU A 185 5.75 7.96 -6.94
N SER A 186 6.90 8.19 -6.30
CA SER A 186 8.18 8.21 -7.00
C SER A 186 8.61 6.81 -7.47
N ASP A 187 9.57 6.73 -8.39
CA ASP A 187 9.99 5.48 -9.04
C ASP A 187 10.40 4.38 -8.04
N LYS A 188 11.03 4.76 -6.93
CA LYS A 188 11.38 3.83 -5.85
C LYS A 188 10.16 3.08 -5.31
N TYR A 189 9.09 3.80 -4.99
CA TYR A 189 7.88 3.20 -4.42
C TYR A 189 6.99 2.57 -5.49
N ARG A 190 7.05 3.03 -6.75
CA ARG A 190 6.39 2.37 -7.88
C ARG A 190 6.87 0.93 -8.07
N ILE A 191 8.17 0.67 -7.92
CA ILE A 191 8.72 -0.69 -7.97
C ILE A 191 8.05 -1.57 -6.91
N ASN A 192 7.95 -1.09 -5.68
CA ASN A 192 7.35 -1.83 -4.57
C ASN A 192 5.84 -2.04 -4.76
N LEU A 193 5.12 -1.00 -5.21
CA LEU A 193 3.71 -1.10 -5.58
C LEU A 193 3.47 -2.17 -6.66
N LEU A 194 4.28 -2.19 -7.72
CA LEU A 194 4.16 -3.16 -8.81
C LEU A 194 4.45 -4.60 -8.33
N LYS A 195 5.49 -4.79 -7.50
CA LYS A 195 5.79 -6.09 -6.89
C LYS A 195 4.64 -6.56 -6.01
N PHE A 196 4.12 -5.69 -5.16
CA PHE A 196 2.97 -5.96 -4.31
C PHE A 196 1.74 -6.33 -5.12
N PHE A 197 1.41 -5.54 -6.14
CA PHE A 197 0.29 -5.82 -7.05
C PHE A 197 0.38 -7.20 -7.69
N ARG A 198 1.58 -7.62 -8.12
CA ARG A 198 1.80 -8.96 -8.67
C ARG A 198 1.67 -10.08 -7.62
N LYS A 199 2.01 -9.81 -6.36
CA LYS A 199 1.77 -10.72 -5.25
C LYS A 199 0.26 -10.90 -5.05
N CYS A 200 -0.50 -9.81 -4.98
CA CYS A 200 -1.96 -9.87 -4.86
C CYS A 200 -2.63 -10.58 -6.06
N LEU A 201 -2.09 -10.41 -7.27
CA LEU A 201 -2.54 -11.15 -8.47
C LEU A 201 -2.27 -12.66 -8.38
N LEU A 202 -1.20 -13.08 -7.70
CA LEU A 202 -0.87 -14.50 -7.49
C LEU A 202 -1.78 -15.13 -6.44
N GLU A 203 -2.01 -14.39 -5.36
CA GLU A 203 -2.78 -14.83 -4.20
C GLU A 203 -4.29 -14.65 -4.42
N GLU A 204 -4.68 -14.01 -5.53
CA GLU A 204 -6.06 -13.62 -5.86
C GLU A 204 -6.72 -12.79 -4.74
N SER A 205 -5.90 -12.02 -3.99
CA SER A 205 -6.34 -11.24 -2.82
C SER A 205 -7.05 -9.93 -3.18
N ILE A 206 -6.92 -9.46 -4.44
CA ILE A 206 -7.56 -8.25 -4.93
C ILE A 206 -8.45 -8.52 -6.15
N THR A 207 -9.59 -7.84 -6.19
CA THR A 207 -10.38 -7.68 -7.42
C THR A 207 -9.94 -6.40 -8.11
N ILE A 208 -9.51 -6.51 -9.36
CA ILE A 208 -9.00 -5.37 -10.14
C ILE A 208 -10.06 -4.91 -11.13
N SER A 209 -10.31 -3.60 -11.17
CA SER A 209 -11.22 -3.02 -12.17
C SER A 209 -10.63 -3.10 -13.59
N VAL A 210 -11.49 -3.21 -14.60
CA VAL A 210 -11.08 -3.16 -16.02
C VAL A 210 -10.28 -1.89 -16.32
N GLY A 211 -10.67 -0.75 -15.76
CA GLY A 211 -9.94 0.51 -15.92
C GLY A 211 -8.50 0.47 -15.40
N CYS A 212 -8.22 -0.29 -14.33
CA CYS A 212 -6.85 -0.48 -13.85
C CYS A 212 -6.03 -1.35 -14.82
N ILE A 213 -6.62 -2.37 -15.42
CA ILE A 213 -5.95 -3.23 -16.42
C ILE A 213 -5.61 -2.42 -17.67
N GLU A 214 -6.57 -1.64 -18.16
CA GLU A 214 -6.39 -0.72 -19.30
C GLU A 214 -5.28 0.30 -19.02
N TYR A 215 -5.23 0.87 -17.81
CA TYR A 215 -4.17 1.78 -17.42
C TYR A 215 -2.79 1.10 -17.42
N ILE A 216 -2.67 -0.10 -16.85
CA ILE A 216 -1.40 -0.85 -16.83
C ILE A 216 -0.97 -1.24 -18.26
N LYS A 217 -1.92 -1.55 -19.14
CA LYS A 217 -1.66 -1.81 -20.57
C LYS A 217 -1.04 -0.60 -21.26
N GLU A 218 -1.58 0.59 -21.02
CA GLU A 218 -1.01 1.83 -21.58
C GLU A 218 0.36 2.16 -20.96
N LEU A 219 0.54 1.97 -19.66
CA LEU A 219 1.86 2.07 -19.02
C LEU A 219 2.87 1.11 -19.65
N PHE A 220 2.46 -0.11 -19.97
CA PHE A 220 3.32 -1.09 -20.63
C PHE A 220 3.75 -0.63 -22.01
N LYS A 221 2.82 -0.11 -22.83
CA LYS A 221 3.16 0.43 -24.16
C LYS A 221 4.19 1.55 -24.03
N GLN A 222 3.95 2.51 -23.13
CA GLN A 222 4.85 3.64 -22.88
C GLN A 222 6.22 3.20 -22.39
N ALA A 223 6.26 2.35 -21.36
CA ALA A 223 7.50 1.81 -20.79
C ALA A 223 8.33 1.08 -21.85
N PHE A 224 7.66 0.34 -22.74
CA PHE A 224 8.35 -0.40 -23.79
C PHE A 224 8.96 0.54 -24.85
N GLU A 225 8.23 1.55 -25.31
CA GLU A 225 8.78 2.54 -26.25
C GLU A 225 9.97 3.28 -25.64
N GLN A 226 9.88 3.68 -24.37
CA GLN A 226 10.98 4.36 -23.69
C GLN A 226 12.21 3.46 -23.55
N LEU A 227 12.04 2.18 -23.21
CA LEU A 227 13.13 1.21 -23.22
C LEU A 227 13.76 1.12 -24.62
N LEU A 228 12.96 1.01 -25.68
CA LEU A 228 13.47 0.97 -27.07
C LEU A 228 14.20 2.26 -27.48
N ASP A 229 13.81 3.43 -27.00
CA ASP A 229 14.47 4.68 -27.35
C ASP A 229 15.79 4.87 -26.60
N GLN A 230 15.83 4.52 -25.31
CA GLN A 230 17.07 4.54 -24.51
C GLN A 230 18.15 3.61 -25.08
N THR A 231 17.75 2.50 -25.71
CA THR A 231 18.67 1.56 -26.36
C THR A 231 19.39 2.11 -27.61
N GLN A 232 19.02 3.31 -28.08
CA GLN A 232 19.69 4.00 -29.18
C GLN A 232 20.92 4.80 -28.72
N CYS A 233 21.08 5.01 -27.40
CA CYS A 233 22.26 5.65 -26.81
C CYS A 233 23.36 4.59 -26.57
N ASN A 234 24.44 4.66 -27.36
CA ASN A 234 25.58 3.73 -27.35
C ASN A 234 26.45 3.76 -26.07
N SER A 235 26.01 4.40 -24.98
CA SER A 235 26.75 4.40 -23.73
C SER A 235 26.36 3.19 -22.89
N ILE A 236 27.23 2.18 -22.86
CA ILE A 236 27.27 1.10 -21.85
C ILE A 236 27.73 1.69 -20.50
N GLU A 237 27.27 2.89 -20.15
CA GLU A 237 27.46 3.40 -18.81
C GLU A 237 26.37 2.78 -17.95
N GLN A 238 26.77 1.73 -17.23
CA GLN A 238 26.00 1.06 -16.20
C GLN A 238 25.57 2.08 -15.15
N THR A 239 24.45 2.75 -15.38
CA THR A 239 23.73 3.42 -14.30
C THR A 239 22.54 2.57 -13.96
N ASP A 240 22.48 2.14 -12.70
CA ASP A 240 21.38 1.47 -12.04
C ASP A 240 20.14 2.39 -12.09
N ASN A 241 19.55 2.56 -13.27
CA ASN A 241 18.52 3.53 -13.52
C ASN A 241 17.22 3.00 -12.95
N ILE A 242 16.75 3.65 -11.88
CA ILE A 242 15.53 3.28 -11.19
C ILE A 242 14.31 3.30 -12.12
N THR A 243 14.30 4.18 -13.12
CA THR A 243 13.24 4.27 -14.13
C THR A 243 13.21 3.04 -15.03
N ASP A 244 14.37 2.53 -15.46
CA ASP A 244 14.44 1.31 -16.29
C ASP A 244 13.95 0.09 -15.49
N ARG A 245 14.27 0.05 -14.19
CA ARG A 245 13.70 -0.95 -13.28
C ARG A 245 12.19 -0.83 -13.16
N VAL A 246 11.63 0.38 -13.05
CA VAL A 246 10.17 0.58 -13.10
C VAL A 246 9.58 0.01 -14.39
N HIS A 247 10.21 0.25 -15.55
CA HIS A 247 9.75 -0.29 -16.83
C HIS A 247 9.73 -1.82 -16.84
N ILE A 248 10.81 -2.47 -16.39
CA ILE A 248 10.88 -3.94 -16.28
C ILE A 248 9.78 -4.47 -15.34
N GLU A 249 9.52 -3.77 -14.23
CA GLU A 249 8.47 -4.14 -13.27
C GLU A 249 7.06 -4.02 -13.88
N ILE A 250 6.81 -3.03 -14.75
CA ILE A 250 5.55 -2.93 -15.52
C ILE A 250 5.40 -4.11 -16.47
N LEU A 251 6.48 -4.46 -17.20
CA LEU A 251 6.52 -5.61 -18.12
C LEU A 251 6.19 -6.92 -17.40
N ASN A 252 6.81 -7.15 -16.23
CA ASN A 252 6.50 -8.29 -15.37
C ASN A 252 5.04 -8.29 -14.90
N THR A 253 4.47 -7.12 -14.63
CA THR A 253 3.08 -6.99 -14.18
C THR A 253 2.08 -7.36 -15.28
N ILE A 254 2.28 -6.91 -16.52
CA ILE A 254 1.45 -7.36 -17.65
C ILE A 254 1.60 -8.86 -17.90
N SER A 255 2.83 -9.40 -17.85
CA SER A 255 3.05 -10.84 -17.96
C SER A 255 2.23 -11.61 -16.94
N ARG A 256 2.17 -11.12 -15.69
CA ARG A 256 1.32 -11.73 -14.66
C ARG A 256 -0.17 -11.61 -14.96
N ILE A 257 -0.65 -10.44 -15.38
CA ILE A 257 -2.07 -10.25 -15.75
C ILE A 257 -2.48 -11.21 -16.86
N THR A 258 -1.63 -11.40 -17.88
CA THR A 258 -1.91 -12.30 -19.02
C THR A 258 -1.98 -13.78 -18.62
N TYR A 259 -1.33 -14.15 -17.50
CA TYR A 259 -1.40 -15.49 -16.91
C TYR A 259 -2.67 -15.70 -16.07
N THR A 260 -3.13 -14.66 -15.37
CA THR A 260 -4.32 -14.72 -14.50
C THR A 260 -5.60 -14.74 -15.33
N SER A 261 -6.32 -15.87 -15.31
CA SER A 261 -7.47 -16.12 -16.20
C SER A 261 -8.59 -15.08 -16.11
N ASN A 262 -8.80 -14.49 -14.93
CA ASN A 262 -9.90 -13.54 -14.70
C ASN A 262 -9.67 -12.19 -15.40
N TYR A 263 -8.42 -11.84 -15.68
CA TYR A 263 -8.03 -10.54 -16.25
C TYR A 263 -7.46 -10.66 -17.66
N LYS A 264 -7.03 -11.87 -18.04
CA LYS A 264 -6.57 -12.19 -19.39
C LYS A 264 -7.59 -11.77 -20.46
N SER A 265 -8.88 -11.98 -20.23
CA SER A 265 -9.95 -11.69 -21.20
C SER A 265 -10.03 -10.21 -21.62
N VAL A 266 -9.57 -9.31 -20.76
CA VAL A 266 -9.48 -7.87 -21.06
C VAL A 266 -8.38 -7.58 -22.08
N LEU A 267 -7.30 -8.37 -22.06
CA LEU A 267 -6.14 -8.18 -22.93
C LEU A 267 -6.19 -9.04 -24.21
N ASP A 268 -6.75 -10.25 -24.14
CA ASP A 268 -6.75 -11.18 -25.28
C ASP A 268 -7.81 -10.87 -26.36
N SER A 269 -8.81 -10.05 -26.01
CA SER A 269 -9.80 -9.50 -26.93
C SER A 269 -9.33 -8.20 -27.62
N ASP A 270 -8.22 -7.61 -27.15
CA ASP A 270 -7.61 -6.41 -27.74
C ASP A 270 -6.55 -6.77 -28.79
N MET A 271 -6.98 -6.84 -30.04
CA MET A 271 -6.11 -7.18 -31.18
C MET A 271 -5.01 -6.13 -31.43
N ASP A 272 -5.24 -4.88 -31.07
CA ASP A 272 -4.24 -3.81 -31.23
C ASP A 272 -3.10 -4.02 -30.22
N PHE A 273 -3.44 -4.43 -28.99
CA PHE A 273 -2.45 -4.79 -27.99
C PHE A 273 -1.64 -6.03 -28.36
N VAL A 274 -2.30 -7.07 -28.90
CA VAL A 274 -1.60 -8.27 -29.38
C VAL A 274 -0.64 -7.92 -30.53
N SER A 275 -1.11 -7.12 -31.49
CA SER A 275 -0.30 -6.66 -32.63
C SER A 275 0.90 -5.84 -32.15
N PHE A 276 0.69 -4.93 -31.20
CA PHE A 276 1.77 -4.16 -30.57
C PHE A 276 2.85 -5.08 -29.99
N ILE A 277 2.48 -6.08 -29.19
CA ILE A 277 3.47 -7.01 -28.58
C ILE A 277 4.25 -7.77 -29.64
N LEU A 278 3.58 -8.24 -30.70
CA LEU A 278 4.24 -8.97 -31.80
C LEU A 278 5.22 -8.09 -32.56
N ASP A 279 4.82 -6.87 -32.91
CA ASP A 279 5.68 -5.89 -33.57
C ASP A 279 6.90 -5.57 -32.72
N LYS A 280 6.70 -5.37 -31.42
CA LYS A 280 7.79 -5.12 -30.46
C LYS A 280 8.74 -6.29 -30.31
N LEU A 281 8.23 -7.51 -30.30
CA LEU A 281 9.07 -8.72 -30.27
C LEU A 281 9.91 -8.85 -31.56
N LEU A 282 9.34 -8.52 -32.72
CA LEU A 282 10.06 -8.50 -34.00
C LEU A 282 11.17 -7.43 -34.00
N ILE A 283 10.89 -6.23 -33.50
CA ILE A 283 11.89 -5.16 -33.37
C ILE A 283 13.06 -5.60 -32.48
N ILE A 284 12.78 -6.18 -31.30
CA ILE A 284 13.84 -6.71 -30.42
C ILE A 284 14.63 -7.82 -31.11
N GLN A 285 13.95 -8.72 -31.83
CA GLN A 285 14.62 -9.80 -32.56
C GLN A 285 15.56 -9.27 -33.66
N GLN A 286 15.11 -8.27 -34.43
CA GLN A 286 15.92 -7.61 -35.45
C GLN A 286 17.12 -6.89 -34.83
N ARG A 287 16.90 -6.07 -33.79
CA ARG A 287 17.97 -5.40 -33.06
C ARG A 287 18.96 -6.39 -32.44
N GLY A 288 18.50 -7.54 -31.96
CA GLY A 288 19.39 -8.58 -31.44
C GLY A 288 20.30 -9.25 -32.48
N CYS A 289 19.96 -9.15 -33.76
CA CYS A 289 20.83 -9.56 -34.88
C CYS A 289 21.85 -8.47 -35.25
N ASP A 290 21.51 -7.20 -35.03
CA ASP A 290 22.37 -6.04 -35.27
C ASP A 290 23.35 -5.90 -34.10
N ARG A 291 24.64 -6.22 -34.30
CA ARG A 291 25.68 -6.31 -33.24
C ARG A 291 26.07 -4.98 -32.56
N THR A 292 25.30 -3.91 -32.72
CA THR A 292 25.69 -2.53 -32.37
C THR A 292 24.75 -1.86 -31.37
N ASN A 293 23.83 -2.61 -30.75
CA ASN A 293 22.89 -2.07 -29.75
C ASN A 293 22.80 -2.97 -28.51
N ILE A 294 22.11 -2.52 -27.47
CA ILE A 294 22.06 -3.23 -26.19
C ILE A 294 21.23 -4.53 -26.20
N PHE A 295 20.46 -4.79 -27.27
CA PHE A 295 19.75 -6.06 -27.49
C PHE A 295 20.58 -7.08 -28.28
N SER A 296 21.74 -6.68 -28.83
CA SER A 296 22.65 -7.56 -29.56
C SER A 296 22.87 -8.85 -28.77
N ARG A 297 22.98 -9.98 -29.46
CA ARG A 297 23.51 -11.20 -28.86
C ARG A 297 24.90 -10.90 -28.30
N HIS A 298 25.00 -10.58 -27.02
CA HIS A 298 26.28 -10.51 -26.35
C HIS A 298 26.85 -11.92 -26.38
N SER A 299 27.75 -12.16 -27.33
CA SER A 299 28.83 -13.14 -27.20
C SER A 299 29.65 -12.92 -25.92
N ASP A 300 29.48 -11.75 -25.28
CA ASP A 300 30.27 -11.25 -24.17
C ASP A 300 29.46 -11.07 -22.87
N PHE A 301 28.45 -11.91 -22.63
CA PHE A 301 27.92 -12.08 -21.25
C PHE A 301 28.98 -12.69 -20.29
N HIS A 302 30.16 -13.05 -20.80
CA HIS A 302 31.36 -13.29 -20.01
C HIS A 302 32.07 -12.00 -19.56
N GLU A 303 31.90 -10.87 -20.26
CA GLU A 303 32.53 -9.57 -19.93
C GLU A 303 31.72 -8.78 -18.90
N ILE A 304 30.38 -8.81 -19.01
CA ILE A 304 29.48 -8.36 -17.95
C ILE A 304 29.38 -9.52 -16.96
N GLY A 305 30.26 -9.58 -15.96
CA GLY A 305 30.33 -10.69 -15.01
C GLY A 305 28.94 -11.16 -14.55
N THR A 306 28.76 -12.46 -14.34
CA THR A 306 27.44 -13.10 -14.09
C THR A 306 26.62 -12.47 -12.95
N SER A 307 27.27 -11.77 -12.02
CA SER A 307 26.63 -11.00 -10.95
C SER A 307 25.97 -9.70 -11.40
N GLN A 308 26.40 -9.09 -12.51
CA GLN A 308 25.88 -7.82 -13.05
C GLN A 308 24.78 -8.02 -14.11
N LEU A 309 24.63 -9.23 -14.65
CA LEU A 309 23.63 -9.59 -15.66
C LEU A 309 22.18 -9.24 -15.28
N PRO A 310 21.71 -9.57 -14.07
CA PRO A 310 20.34 -9.28 -13.65
C PRO A 310 20.02 -7.78 -13.58
N TYR A 311 21.05 -6.93 -13.58
CA TYR A 311 20.92 -5.48 -13.47
C TYR A 311 21.00 -4.78 -14.83
N HIS A 312 21.20 -5.52 -15.93
CA HIS A 312 21.20 -4.94 -17.27
C HIS A 312 19.76 -4.61 -17.70
N PRO A 313 19.49 -3.39 -18.21
CA PRO A 313 18.12 -2.86 -18.40
C PRO A 313 17.25 -3.65 -19.39
N VAL A 314 17.85 -4.44 -20.28
CA VAL A 314 17.12 -5.29 -21.23
C VAL A 314 17.21 -6.78 -20.94
N TYR A 315 17.87 -7.16 -19.84
CA TYR A 315 17.93 -8.56 -19.42
C TYR A 315 16.53 -9.08 -19.09
N GLY A 316 16.14 -10.21 -19.68
CA GLY A 316 14.83 -10.82 -19.46
C GLY A 316 13.66 -10.19 -20.25
N VAL A 317 13.82 -9.01 -20.86
CA VAL A 317 12.73 -8.35 -21.63
C VAL A 317 12.17 -9.25 -22.73
N LYS A 318 13.05 -9.87 -23.53
CA LYS A 318 12.63 -10.82 -24.58
C LYS A 318 11.87 -12.02 -23.99
N THR A 319 12.35 -12.56 -22.88
CA THR A 319 11.70 -13.69 -22.18
C THR A 319 10.30 -13.30 -21.73
N ILE A 320 10.14 -12.11 -21.16
CA ILE A 320 8.85 -11.58 -20.71
C ILE A 320 7.87 -11.44 -21.89
N LEU A 321 8.31 -10.89 -23.03
CA LEU A 321 7.44 -10.77 -24.21
C LEU A 321 7.01 -12.13 -24.77
N VAL A 322 7.93 -13.08 -24.87
CA VAL A 322 7.61 -14.45 -25.32
C VAL A 322 6.60 -15.08 -24.37
N GLN A 323 6.74 -14.86 -23.06
CA GLN A 323 5.79 -15.34 -22.07
C GLN A 323 4.41 -14.68 -22.24
N ILE A 324 4.34 -13.37 -22.45
CA ILE A 324 3.09 -12.66 -22.72
C ILE A 324 2.39 -13.23 -23.95
N VAL A 325 3.10 -13.39 -25.08
CA VAL A 325 2.53 -13.97 -26.30
C VAL A 325 2.05 -15.40 -26.05
N GLY A 326 2.87 -16.22 -25.39
CA GLY A 326 2.50 -17.58 -25.02
C GLY A 326 1.23 -17.65 -24.18
N ASN A 327 1.12 -16.78 -23.16
CA ASN A 327 -0.04 -16.68 -22.30
C ASN A 327 -1.29 -16.26 -23.08
N LEU A 328 -1.18 -15.25 -23.95
CA LEU A 328 -2.30 -14.76 -24.76
C LEU A 328 -2.80 -15.80 -25.76
N CYS A 329 -1.90 -16.57 -26.39
CA CYS A 329 -2.25 -17.63 -27.34
C CYS A 329 -2.81 -18.91 -26.66
N TYR A 330 -2.41 -19.19 -25.41
CA TYR A 330 -2.83 -20.41 -24.71
C TYR A 330 -4.35 -20.47 -24.51
N ARG A 331 -5.00 -21.50 -25.07
CA ARG A 331 -6.47 -21.71 -25.05
C ARG A 331 -7.30 -20.57 -25.67
N ASN A 332 -6.71 -19.74 -26.52
CA ASN A 332 -7.43 -18.67 -27.20
C ASN A 332 -8.16 -19.20 -28.44
N LYS A 333 -9.48 -19.08 -28.50
CA LYS A 333 -10.32 -19.61 -29.59
C LYS A 333 -10.10 -18.92 -30.94
N PHE A 334 -9.45 -17.75 -30.98
CA PHE A 334 -9.17 -17.05 -32.24
C PHE A 334 -8.00 -17.65 -33.03
N PHE A 335 -7.12 -18.41 -32.38
CA PHE A 335 -5.92 -18.99 -33.00
C PHE A 335 -6.03 -20.51 -33.26
N TRP A 336 -7.20 -21.12 -33.02
CA TRP A 336 -7.47 -22.54 -33.23
C TRP A 336 -8.67 -22.78 -34.15
#